data_AF-A0A2H0TET5-F1
#
_entry.id   AF-A0A2H0TET5-F1
#
_cell.length_a   1.000
_cell.length_b   1.000
_cell.length_c   1.000
_cell.angle_alpha   90.00
_cell.angle_beta   90.00
_cell.angle_gamma   90.00
#
_symmetry.space_group_name_H-M   'P 1'
#
loop_
_entity.id
_entity.type
_entity.pdbx_description
1 polymer ?
#
loop_
_entity_poly.entity_id
_entity_poly.type
_entity_poly.pdbx_seq_one_letter_code
_entity_poly.pdbx_strand_id
1 'polypeptide(L)'
;MEDRRFIKIFYCFLLSFGLVLTPVFSYAYSDKTTHRALTQEIIKFFNNYSEIKIDGKDTELIIDGSRAEDEDARWMNHYYDPVNDQGLLYGTEFESSKDWSRDVLAQARWSLSLAMVNFYTLGNLREYFSADTDHTWERAIYEYAWGDKDRALYSLGHVLHLIEDAAVPDHTRNDPHPAFGYYIQLSYPNIDPYYLDLLES
;
A
#
# COMPACT_ATOMS: atom_id res chain seq x y z
N MET A 1 21.74 -40.17 41.22
CA MET A 1 21.64 -38.71 40.97
C MET A 1 21.83 -38.36 39.49
N GLU A 2 22.49 -39.21 38.69
CA GLU A 2 22.78 -38.96 37.27
C GLU A 2 21.58 -39.13 36.32
N ASP A 3 20.66 -40.07 36.57
CA ASP A 3 19.50 -40.30 35.68
C ASP A 3 18.57 -39.09 35.56
N ARG A 4 18.42 -38.32 36.65
CA ARG A 4 17.61 -37.09 36.65
C ARG A 4 18.27 -35.96 35.85
N ARG A 5 19.59 -36.02 35.61
CA ARG A 5 20.32 -35.03 34.81
C ARG A 5 20.06 -35.23 33.32
N PHE A 6 20.08 -36.47 32.84
CA PHE A 6 19.76 -36.80 31.45
C PHE A 6 18.32 -36.46 31.10
N ILE A 7 17.38 -36.76 32.00
CA ILE A 7 15.96 -36.41 31.82
C ILE A 7 15.78 -34.88 31.71
N LYS A 8 16.46 -34.10 32.56
CA LYS A 8 16.41 -32.63 32.48
C LYS A 8 17.00 -32.09 31.18
N ILE A 9 18.14 -32.61 30.74
CA ILE A 9 18.78 -32.21 29.47
C ILE A 9 17.85 -32.53 28.29
N PHE A 10 17.22 -33.71 28.31
CA PHE A 10 16.26 -34.11 27.29
C PHE A 10 15.04 -33.19 27.23
N TYR A 11 14.46 -32.82 28.38
CA TYR A 11 13.35 -31.85 28.42
C TYR A 11 13.77 -30.46 27.97
N CYS A 12 14.96 -29.99 28.36
CA CYS A 12 15.49 -28.71 27.87
C CYS A 12 15.66 -28.73 26.35
N PHE A 13 16.14 -29.85 25.80
CA PHE A 13 16.31 -30.01 24.35
C PHE A 13 14.96 -30.05 23.62
N LEU A 14 13.95 -30.74 24.15
CA LEU A 14 12.59 -30.74 23.62
C LEU A 14 11.95 -29.34 23.65
N LEU A 15 12.14 -28.60 24.74
CA LEU A 15 11.66 -27.21 24.87
C LEU A 15 12.35 -26.28 23.88
N SER A 16 13.67 -26.33 23.77
CA SER A 16 14.41 -25.49 22.82
C SER A 16 14.09 -25.87 21.38
N PHE A 17 13.97 -27.17 21.06
CA PHE A 17 13.60 -27.63 19.72
C PHE A 17 12.16 -27.21 19.36
N GLY A 18 11.23 -27.28 20.32
CA GLY A 18 9.86 -26.78 20.14
C GLY A 18 9.83 -25.28 19.83
N LEU A 19 10.57 -24.46 20.59
CA LEU A 19 10.64 -23.01 20.40
C LEU A 19 11.32 -22.59 19.08
N VAL A 20 12.24 -23.39 18.56
CA VAL A 20 12.90 -23.11 17.26
C VAL A 20 11.98 -23.44 16.08
N LEU A 21 11.02 -24.36 16.25
CA LEU A 21 10.09 -24.76 15.19
C LEU A 21 8.78 -23.97 15.17
N THR A 22 8.46 -23.19 16.20
CA THR A 22 7.24 -22.35 16.22
C THR A 22 7.13 -21.32 15.08
N PRO A 23 8.19 -20.65 14.59
CA PRO A 23 8.05 -19.68 13.49
C PRO A 23 7.76 -20.34 12.13
N VAL A 24 7.84 -21.66 12.00
CA VAL A 24 7.55 -22.35 10.72
C VAL A 24 6.05 -22.32 10.39
N PHE A 25 5.18 -22.03 11.37
CA PHE A 25 3.72 -21.97 11.20
C PHE A 25 3.15 -20.55 11.34
N SER A 26 3.96 -19.51 11.28
CA SER A 26 3.47 -18.13 11.18
C SER A 26 3.21 -17.77 9.73
N TYR A 27 1.93 -17.58 9.38
CA TYR A 27 1.52 -17.04 8.08
C TYR A 27 1.41 -15.52 8.19
N ALA A 28 1.94 -14.81 7.19
CA ALA A 28 1.71 -13.38 7.01
C ALA A 28 0.59 -13.15 5.99
N TYR A 29 0.04 -11.93 5.99
CA TYR A 29 -0.86 -11.50 4.94
C TYR A 29 -0.14 -11.50 3.60
N SER A 30 -0.82 -11.89 2.53
CA SER A 30 -0.27 -11.82 1.18
C SER A 30 -0.46 -10.41 0.65
N ASP A 31 0.64 -9.78 0.26
CA ASP A 31 0.72 -8.53 -0.50
C ASP A 31 -0.22 -8.52 -1.72
N LYS A 32 -0.28 -9.60 -2.49
CA LYS A 32 -1.05 -9.64 -3.75
C LYS A 32 -2.55 -9.89 -3.59
N THR A 33 -2.98 -10.48 -2.48
CA THR A 33 -4.36 -10.99 -2.35
C THR A 33 -5.14 -10.39 -1.19
N THR A 34 -4.47 -9.84 -0.18
CA THR A 34 -5.13 -9.36 1.04
C THR A 34 -5.99 -8.12 0.77
N HIS A 35 -5.44 -7.08 0.14
CA HIS A 35 -6.16 -5.84 -0.17
C HIS A 35 -7.40 -6.09 -1.04
N ARG A 36 -7.25 -6.90 -2.10
CA ARG A 36 -8.38 -7.32 -2.95
C ARG A 36 -9.50 -7.99 -2.14
N ALA A 37 -9.14 -8.88 -1.22
CA ALA A 37 -10.12 -9.60 -0.40
C ALA A 37 -10.77 -8.69 0.65
N LEU A 38 -10.00 -7.83 1.31
CA LEU A 38 -10.51 -6.85 2.28
C LEU A 38 -11.48 -5.88 1.60
N THR A 39 -11.09 -5.28 0.48
CA THR A 39 -11.95 -4.39 -0.30
C THR A 39 -13.23 -5.09 -0.75
N GLN A 40 -13.15 -6.35 -1.18
CA GLN A 40 -14.34 -7.15 -1.50
C GLN A 40 -15.27 -7.32 -0.29
N GLU A 41 -14.74 -7.58 0.90
CA GLU A 41 -15.54 -7.71 2.13
C GLU A 41 -16.12 -6.35 2.58
N ILE A 42 -15.39 -5.25 2.41
CA ILE A 42 -15.89 -3.89 2.65
C ILE A 42 -17.11 -3.61 1.76
N ILE A 43 -17.03 -3.93 0.47
CA ILE A 43 -18.16 -3.74 -0.47
C ILE A 43 -19.36 -4.62 -0.09
N LYS A 44 -19.13 -5.89 0.26
CA LYS A 44 -20.20 -6.77 0.75
C LYS A 44 -20.85 -6.22 2.02
N PHE A 45 -20.04 -5.75 2.96
CA PHE A 45 -20.54 -5.14 4.18
C PHE A 45 -21.37 -3.88 3.87
N PHE A 46 -20.84 -2.96 3.07
CA PHE A 46 -21.56 -1.76 2.62
C PHE A 46 -22.91 -2.10 1.98
N ASN A 47 -22.92 -3.06 1.05
CA ASN A 47 -24.12 -3.51 0.37
C ASN A 47 -25.16 -4.12 1.32
N ASN A 48 -24.78 -4.65 2.48
CA ASN A 48 -25.76 -5.16 3.45
C ASN A 48 -26.51 -4.03 4.18
N TYR A 49 -25.93 -2.84 4.27
CA TYR A 49 -26.47 -1.72 5.06
C TYR A 49 -26.88 -0.50 4.22
N SER A 50 -26.51 -0.46 2.94
CA SER A 50 -26.84 0.64 2.03
C SER A 50 -28.02 0.29 1.11
N GLU A 51 -28.87 1.27 0.82
CA GLU A 51 -29.89 1.16 -0.23
C GLU A 51 -29.25 1.14 -1.63
N ILE A 52 -28.15 1.88 -1.80
CA ILE A 52 -27.33 1.89 -3.01
C ILE A 52 -26.43 0.65 -2.98
N LYS A 53 -26.45 -0.13 -4.06
CA LYS A 53 -25.58 -1.30 -4.21
C LYS A 53 -24.41 -0.99 -5.13
N ILE A 54 -23.25 -1.53 -4.78
CA ILE A 54 -22.04 -1.57 -5.60
C ILE A 54 -21.90 -3.01 -6.08
N ASP A 55 -22.09 -3.27 -7.37
CA ASP A 55 -22.06 -4.61 -7.94
C ASP A 55 -21.40 -4.64 -9.33
N GLY A 56 -21.16 -5.85 -9.84
CA GLY A 56 -20.58 -6.07 -11.17
C GLY A 56 -19.28 -5.29 -11.40
N LYS A 57 -19.25 -4.51 -12.48
CA LYS A 57 -18.10 -3.70 -12.88
C LYS A 57 -17.67 -2.70 -11.81
N ASP A 58 -18.62 -2.10 -11.08
CA ASP A 58 -18.27 -1.12 -10.04
C ASP A 58 -17.47 -1.78 -8.92
N THR A 59 -17.79 -3.04 -8.58
CA THR A 59 -17.02 -3.82 -7.60
C THR A 59 -15.61 -4.13 -8.09
N GLU A 60 -15.49 -4.54 -9.35
CA GLU A 60 -14.19 -4.88 -9.96
C GLU A 60 -13.27 -3.67 -10.00
N LEU A 61 -13.78 -2.49 -10.38
CA LEU A 61 -13.00 -1.25 -10.43
C LEU A 61 -12.42 -0.85 -9.07
N ILE A 62 -13.22 -0.93 -8.01
CA ILE A 62 -12.74 -0.58 -6.65
C ILE A 62 -11.68 -1.59 -6.19
N ILE A 63 -11.90 -2.89 -6.42
CA ILE A 63 -10.94 -3.95 -6.06
C ILE A 63 -9.62 -3.79 -6.84
N ASP A 64 -9.70 -3.47 -8.12
CA ASP A 64 -8.51 -3.30 -8.95
C ASP A 64 -7.75 -2.03 -8.57
N GLY A 65 -8.44 -0.92 -8.28
CA GLY A 65 -7.81 0.29 -7.76
C GLY A 65 -7.15 0.10 -6.39
N SER A 66 -7.75 -0.69 -5.50
CA SER A 66 -7.12 -1.06 -4.22
C SER A 66 -5.81 -1.82 -4.46
N ARG A 67 -5.82 -2.85 -5.32
CA ARG A 67 -4.60 -3.58 -5.69
C ARG A 67 -3.52 -2.68 -6.30
N ALA A 68 -3.93 -1.68 -7.08
CA ALA A 68 -3.01 -0.85 -7.84
C ALA A 68 -2.28 0.20 -6.99
N GLU A 69 -2.72 0.47 -5.76
CA GLU A 69 -2.01 1.40 -4.87
C GLU A 69 -0.66 0.85 -4.43
N ASP A 70 -0.49 -0.47 -4.36
CA ASP A 70 0.81 -1.14 -4.11
C ASP A 70 1.75 -1.16 -5.34
N GLU A 71 1.32 -0.64 -6.50
CA GLU A 71 2.16 -0.61 -7.69
C GLU A 71 3.16 0.55 -7.66
N ASP A 72 4.25 0.39 -8.42
CA ASP A 72 5.38 1.31 -8.45
C ASP A 72 5.93 1.60 -7.04
N ALA A 73 6.43 2.81 -6.81
CA ALA A 73 6.99 3.23 -5.52
C ALA A 73 5.97 3.99 -4.64
N ARG A 74 4.66 3.84 -4.90
CA ARG A 74 3.58 4.51 -4.12
C ARG A 74 3.54 4.03 -2.67
N TRP A 75 3.98 2.78 -2.44
CA TRP A 75 4.11 2.16 -1.11
C TRP A 75 4.89 2.99 -0.09
N MET A 76 5.78 3.89 -0.53
CA MET A 76 6.51 4.79 0.38
C MET A 76 5.58 5.73 1.16
N ASN A 77 4.39 6.02 0.62
CA ASN A 77 3.37 6.88 1.25
C ASN A 77 2.28 6.08 1.98
N HIS A 78 2.43 4.78 2.21
CA HIS A 78 1.40 3.95 2.85
C HIS A 78 1.41 4.04 4.38
N TYR A 79 2.38 4.75 4.95
CA TYR A 79 2.62 4.79 6.38
C TYR A 79 1.95 6.00 7.02
N TYR A 80 1.37 5.80 8.19
CA TYR A 80 0.91 6.87 9.05
C TYR A 80 1.04 6.47 10.51
N ASP A 81 1.96 7.09 11.23
CA ASP A 81 2.11 6.97 12.68
C ASP A 81 1.21 8.00 13.38
N PRO A 82 0.09 7.57 13.99
CA PRO A 82 -0.85 8.49 14.62
C PRO A 82 -0.36 9.07 15.96
N VAL A 83 0.73 8.54 16.53
CA VAL A 83 1.31 9.07 17.78
C VAL A 83 2.15 10.31 17.51
N ASN A 84 2.88 10.30 16.39
CA ASN A 84 3.79 11.37 16.01
C ASN A 84 3.29 12.21 14.81
N ASP A 85 2.15 11.86 14.21
CA ASP A 85 1.54 12.52 13.03
C ASP A 85 2.52 12.61 11.85
N GLN A 86 3.15 11.48 11.52
CA GLN A 86 4.22 11.40 10.52
C GLN A 86 4.01 10.23 9.55
N GLY A 87 4.59 10.35 8.35
CA GLY A 87 4.67 9.28 7.37
C GLY A 87 5.89 8.37 7.57
N LEU A 88 6.34 7.74 6.48
CA LEU A 88 7.51 6.87 6.50
C LEU A 88 8.80 7.68 6.67
N LEU A 89 9.65 7.30 7.62
CA LEU A 89 11.02 7.78 7.76
C LEU A 89 11.99 6.76 7.16
N TYR A 90 12.48 7.04 5.96
CA TYR A 90 13.44 6.19 5.26
C TYR A 90 14.48 7.03 4.50
N GLY A 91 15.52 7.48 5.20
CA GLY A 91 16.53 8.43 4.69
C GLY A 91 16.04 9.86 4.54
N THR A 92 14.76 10.02 4.19
CA THR A 92 13.95 11.24 4.23
C THR A 92 12.59 10.90 4.85
N GLU A 93 11.85 11.93 5.25
CA GLU A 93 10.43 11.80 5.57
C GLU A 93 9.62 11.79 4.26
N PHE A 94 8.73 10.82 4.13
CA PHE A 94 7.72 10.72 3.09
C PHE A 94 6.38 11.24 3.62
N GLU A 95 5.50 11.62 2.70
CA GLU A 95 4.16 12.06 3.06
C GLU A 95 3.39 10.94 3.76
N SER A 96 2.58 11.30 4.77
CA SER A 96 1.75 10.32 5.47
C SER A 96 0.64 9.80 4.56
N SER A 97 0.19 8.56 4.75
CA SER A 97 -0.92 8.00 3.94
C SER A 97 -2.21 8.83 4.04
N LYS A 98 -2.42 9.45 5.21
CA LYS A 98 -3.50 10.40 5.46
C LYS A 98 -3.42 11.64 4.55
N ASP A 99 -2.23 12.23 4.38
CA ASP A 99 -2.04 13.42 3.55
C ASP A 99 -1.92 13.06 2.06
N TRP A 100 -1.19 11.98 1.74
CA TRP A 100 -1.04 11.43 0.40
C TRP A 100 -2.40 11.13 -0.26
N SER A 101 -3.37 10.64 0.51
CA SER A 101 -4.74 10.39 0.02
C SER A 101 -5.48 11.67 -0.46
N ARG A 102 -4.91 12.86 -0.23
CA ARG A 102 -5.52 14.17 -0.53
C ARG A 102 -4.60 15.11 -1.32
N ASP A 103 -3.30 14.83 -1.41
CA ASP A 103 -2.36 15.69 -2.15
C ASP A 103 -2.41 15.41 -3.66
N VAL A 104 -3.33 16.10 -4.34
CA VAL A 104 -3.47 16.10 -5.79
C VAL A 104 -2.16 16.43 -6.49
N LEU A 105 -1.39 17.39 -5.96
CA LEU A 105 -0.17 17.85 -6.62
C LEU A 105 0.93 16.79 -6.50
N ALA A 106 1.08 16.16 -5.34
CA ALA A 106 2.04 15.08 -5.15
C ALA A 106 1.69 13.87 -6.02
N GLN A 107 0.43 13.42 -6.00
CA GLN A 107 -0.02 12.30 -6.83
C GLN A 107 0.06 12.59 -8.33
N ALA A 108 -0.29 13.80 -8.78
CA ALA A 108 -0.17 14.19 -10.19
C ALA A 108 1.29 14.30 -10.65
N ARG A 109 2.21 14.71 -9.75
CA ARG A 109 3.66 14.73 -10.02
C ARG A 109 4.28 13.34 -10.11
N TRP A 110 3.62 12.33 -9.54
CA TRP A 110 4.04 10.93 -9.66
C TRP A 110 4.06 10.42 -11.11
N SER A 111 3.11 10.88 -11.94
CA SER A 111 3.11 10.65 -13.41
C SER A 111 4.30 11.32 -14.12
N LEU A 112 4.93 12.32 -13.49
CA LEU A 112 5.90 13.22 -14.12
C LEU A 112 7.36 12.77 -13.98
N SER A 113 7.63 11.49 -13.76
CA SER A 113 8.96 10.88 -13.86
C SER A 113 9.55 10.89 -15.29
N LEU A 114 9.06 11.76 -16.17
CA LEU A 114 9.57 12.02 -17.53
C LEU A 114 9.45 13.48 -17.99
N ALA A 115 9.44 14.46 -17.08
CA ALA A 115 9.57 15.86 -17.50
C ALA A 115 10.44 16.70 -16.56
N MET A 116 11.74 16.53 -16.73
CA MET A 116 12.75 17.60 -16.64
C MET A 116 12.51 18.71 -17.70
N VAL A 117 11.23 19.02 -17.99
CA VAL A 117 10.77 19.93 -19.03
C VAL A 117 9.60 20.73 -18.43
N ASN A 118 9.87 22.01 -18.14
CA ASN A 118 8.94 23.08 -17.79
C ASN A 118 8.45 23.22 -16.34
N PHE A 119 9.39 23.24 -15.40
CA PHE A 119 9.19 23.75 -14.04
C PHE A 119 8.84 25.26 -13.97
N TYR A 120 8.89 26.02 -15.08
CA TYR A 120 8.71 27.47 -15.10
C TYR A 120 7.36 27.97 -15.65
N THR A 121 6.41 27.09 -16.02
CA THR A 121 5.18 27.54 -16.71
C THR A 121 3.88 26.85 -16.25
N LEU A 122 3.72 26.49 -14.98
CA LEU A 122 2.50 25.80 -14.52
C LEU A 122 1.68 26.66 -13.54
N GLY A 123 0.89 27.57 -14.11
CA GLY A 123 -0.18 28.30 -13.43
C GLY A 123 -1.56 27.65 -13.55
N ASN A 124 -1.65 26.43 -14.11
CA ASN A 124 -2.93 25.79 -14.42
C ASN A 124 -3.14 24.52 -13.57
N LEU A 125 -3.85 24.67 -12.45
CA LEU A 125 -4.24 23.56 -11.57
C LEU A 125 -5.06 22.47 -12.30
N ARG A 126 -5.70 22.81 -13.43
CA ARG A 126 -6.51 21.87 -14.19
C ARG A 126 -5.70 20.73 -14.79
N GLU A 127 -4.44 20.97 -15.16
CA GLU A 127 -3.57 19.93 -15.73
C GLU A 127 -3.21 18.89 -14.66
N TYR A 128 -2.87 19.33 -13.45
CA TYR A 128 -2.61 18.44 -12.32
C TYR A 128 -3.86 17.68 -11.88
N PHE A 129 -5.00 18.36 -11.76
CA PHE A 129 -6.29 17.73 -11.44
C PHE A 129 -6.83 16.86 -12.59
N SER A 130 -6.09 16.66 -13.68
CA SER A 130 -6.43 15.73 -14.75
C SER A 130 -5.46 14.57 -14.90
N ALA A 131 -4.33 14.58 -14.19
CA ALA A 131 -3.28 13.56 -14.30
C ALA A 131 -3.81 12.17 -13.96
N ASP A 132 -3.47 11.16 -14.75
CA ASP A 132 -4.01 9.81 -14.57
C ASP A 132 -3.56 9.13 -13.26
N THR A 133 -2.46 9.60 -12.66
CA THR A 133 -1.93 9.10 -11.38
C THR A 133 -2.56 9.74 -10.14
N ASP A 134 -3.43 10.74 -10.33
CA ASP A 134 -4.20 11.35 -9.23
C ASP A 134 -5.41 10.47 -8.88
N HIS A 135 -5.26 9.75 -7.77
CA HIS A 135 -6.26 8.90 -7.14
C HIS A 135 -6.65 9.42 -5.74
N THR A 136 -6.53 10.73 -5.51
CA THR A 136 -6.94 11.34 -4.24
C THR A 136 -8.43 11.21 -3.97
N TRP A 137 -8.80 11.33 -2.69
CA TRP A 137 -10.19 11.33 -2.23
C TRP A 137 -11.03 12.43 -2.90
N GLU A 138 -10.48 13.64 -3.01
CA GLU A 138 -11.11 14.77 -3.68
C GLU A 138 -11.34 14.47 -5.16
N ARG A 139 -10.37 13.81 -5.83
CA ARG A 139 -10.52 13.39 -7.22
C ARG A 139 -11.62 12.34 -7.37
N ALA A 140 -11.66 11.35 -6.49
CA ALA A 140 -12.70 10.31 -6.50
C ALA A 140 -14.11 10.92 -6.35
N ILE A 141 -14.31 11.86 -5.41
CA ILE A 141 -15.59 12.56 -5.25
C ILE A 141 -15.96 13.34 -6.52
N TYR A 142 -15.02 14.11 -7.05
CA TYR A 142 -15.26 14.95 -8.22
C TYR A 142 -15.70 14.11 -9.43
N GLU A 143 -14.95 13.06 -9.72
CA GLU A 143 -15.22 12.18 -10.86
C GLU A 143 -16.55 11.45 -10.69
N TYR A 144 -16.89 11.03 -9.47
CA TYR A 144 -18.17 10.37 -9.21
C TYR A 144 -19.36 11.31 -9.46
N ALA A 145 -19.23 12.57 -9.04
CA ALA A 145 -20.33 13.53 -9.09
C ALA A 145 -20.49 14.22 -10.46
N TRP A 146 -19.38 14.46 -11.17
CA TRP A 146 -19.37 15.33 -12.36
C TRP A 146 -18.55 14.81 -13.54
N GLY A 147 -17.83 13.70 -13.40
CA GLY A 147 -16.87 13.26 -14.40
C GLY A 147 -16.98 11.77 -14.73
N ASP A 148 -15.84 11.10 -14.77
CA ASP A 148 -15.75 9.68 -15.11
C ASP A 148 -15.96 8.80 -13.88
N LYS A 149 -17.18 8.27 -13.75
CA LYS A 149 -17.55 7.36 -12.65
C LYS A 149 -16.61 6.15 -12.56
N ASP A 150 -16.12 5.60 -13.68
CA ASP A 150 -15.23 4.44 -13.63
C ASP A 150 -13.92 4.81 -12.94
N ARG A 151 -13.34 5.96 -13.33
CA ARG A 151 -12.15 6.52 -12.67
C ARG A 151 -12.41 6.84 -11.21
N ALA A 152 -13.59 7.33 -10.87
CA ALA A 152 -13.97 7.61 -9.49
C ALA A 152 -13.93 6.36 -8.60
N LEU A 153 -14.50 5.26 -9.10
CA LEU A 153 -14.56 3.98 -8.39
C LEU A 153 -13.17 3.34 -8.29
N TYR A 154 -12.37 3.45 -9.35
CA TYR A 154 -10.98 3.03 -9.33
C TYR A 154 -10.17 3.81 -8.28
N SER A 155 -10.25 5.15 -8.27
CA SER A 155 -9.58 5.99 -7.27
C SER A 155 -10.10 5.75 -5.84
N LEU A 156 -11.38 5.41 -5.66
CA LEU A 156 -11.89 4.99 -4.36
C LEU A 156 -11.17 3.74 -3.84
N GLY A 157 -10.83 2.80 -4.73
CA GLY A 157 -10.00 1.64 -4.39
C GLY A 157 -8.66 2.03 -3.79
N HIS A 158 -7.93 2.97 -4.42
CA HIS A 158 -6.66 3.48 -3.91
C HIS A 158 -6.79 4.09 -2.50
N VAL A 159 -7.88 4.84 -2.24
CA VAL A 159 -8.12 5.40 -0.90
C VAL A 159 -8.45 4.31 0.12
N LEU A 160 -9.22 3.29 -0.26
CA LEU A 160 -9.53 2.16 0.63
C LEU A 160 -8.25 1.38 0.99
N HIS A 161 -7.34 1.19 0.05
CA HIS A 161 -6.04 0.57 0.30
C HIS A 161 -5.30 1.26 1.45
N LEU A 162 -5.16 2.59 1.42
CA LEU A 162 -4.48 3.34 2.48
C LEU A 162 -5.18 3.23 3.85
N ILE A 163 -6.51 3.07 3.86
CA ILE A 163 -7.28 2.81 5.09
C ILE A 163 -7.03 1.39 5.61
N GLU A 164 -6.92 0.40 4.72
CA GLU A 164 -6.57 -0.97 5.07
C GLU A 164 -5.17 -1.05 5.68
N ASP A 165 -4.19 -0.35 5.10
CA ASP A 165 -2.82 -0.25 5.65
C ASP A 165 -2.80 0.39 7.04
N ALA A 166 -3.66 1.37 7.30
CA ALA A 166 -3.80 1.94 8.65
C ALA A 166 -4.29 0.93 9.71
N ALA A 167 -4.77 -0.26 9.32
CA ALA A 167 -5.09 -1.35 10.24
C ALA A 167 -3.92 -2.33 10.47
N VAL A 168 -2.79 -2.15 9.78
CA VAL A 168 -1.60 -2.99 9.89
C VAL A 168 -0.57 -2.31 10.81
N PRO A 169 -0.08 -3.01 11.85
CA PRO A 169 0.90 -2.43 12.78
C PRO A 169 2.16 -1.87 12.11
N ASP A 170 2.66 -2.52 11.06
CA ASP A 170 3.92 -2.15 10.40
C ASP A 170 3.79 -0.78 9.69
N HIS A 171 2.64 -0.54 9.04
CA HIS A 171 2.29 0.73 8.40
C HIS A 171 1.96 1.86 9.40
N THR A 172 1.70 1.55 10.67
CA THR A 172 1.43 2.55 11.73
C THR A 172 2.57 2.74 12.72
N ARG A 173 3.66 1.97 12.57
CA ARG A 173 4.84 2.01 13.46
C ARG A 173 6.14 2.30 12.73
N ASN A 174 6.05 2.73 11.47
CA ASN A 174 7.21 3.09 10.66
C ASN A 174 8.22 1.93 10.55
N ASP A 175 7.72 0.71 10.26
CA ASP A 175 8.51 -0.51 10.14
C ASP A 175 8.55 -0.99 8.68
N PRO A 176 9.32 -0.32 7.79
CA PRO A 176 9.37 -0.70 6.39
C PRO A 176 10.17 -1.98 6.17
N HIS A 177 9.59 -2.90 5.40
CA HIS A 177 10.23 -4.14 4.98
C HIS A 177 10.26 -4.26 3.44
N PRO A 178 11.03 -3.39 2.74
CA PRO A 178 11.07 -3.41 1.29
C PRO A 178 11.63 -4.74 0.76
N ALA A 179 11.01 -5.27 -0.30
CA ALA A 179 11.57 -6.40 -1.03
C ALA A 179 12.96 -6.06 -1.59
N PHE A 180 13.82 -7.06 -1.76
CA PHE A 180 15.23 -6.87 -2.15
C PHE A 180 15.39 -6.05 -3.44
N GLY A 181 14.45 -6.13 -4.39
CA GLY A 181 14.43 -5.33 -5.62
C GLY A 181 14.32 -3.81 -5.39
N TYR A 182 13.59 -3.36 -4.36
CA TYR A 182 13.42 -1.93 -4.06
C TYR A 182 14.70 -1.28 -3.51
N TYR A 183 15.57 -2.03 -2.84
CA TYR A 183 16.88 -1.52 -2.42
C TYR A 183 17.74 -1.10 -3.63
N ILE A 184 17.59 -1.78 -4.77
CA ILE A 184 18.34 -1.48 -6.00
C ILE A 184 17.78 -0.20 -6.64
N GLN A 185 16.46 -0.03 -6.69
CA GLN A 185 15.82 1.18 -7.23
C GLN A 185 16.11 2.43 -6.38
N LEU A 186 16.11 2.30 -5.05
CA LEU A 186 16.47 3.39 -4.14
C LEU A 186 17.96 3.77 -4.21
N SER A 187 18.83 2.79 -4.49
CA SER A 187 20.27 3.03 -4.70
C SER A 187 20.59 3.58 -6.10
N TYR A 188 19.72 3.31 -7.07
CA TYR A 188 19.88 3.69 -8.48
C TYR A 188 18.52 4.12 -9.07
N PRO A 189 18.08 5.38 -8.83
CA PRO A 189 16.74 5.85 -9.20
C PRO A 189 16.45 5.93 -10.71
N ASN A 190 17.41 5.53 -11.56
CA ASN A 190 17.30 5.55 -13.02
C ASN A 190 17.24 4.15 -13.65
N ILE A 191 17.05 3.08 -12.86
CA ILE A 191 16.87 1.73 -13.41
C ILE A 191 15.39 1.55 -13.77
N ASP A 192 15.15 1.25 -15.04
CA ASP A 192 13.84 0.95 -15.60
C ASP A 192 13.23 -0.28 -14.86
N PRO A 193 11.99 -0.18 -14.33
CA PRO A 193 11.30 -1.26 -13.60
C PRO A 193 11.29 -2.59 -14.36
N TYR A 194 11.29 -2.56 -15.70
CA TYR A 194 11.30 -3.76 -16.55
C TYR A 194 12.55 -4.63 -16.36
N TYR A 195 13.65 -4.07 -15.87
CA TYR A 195 14.88 -4.83 -15.60
C TYR A 195 14.90 -5.52 -14.23
N LEU A 196 14.01 -5.13 -13.31
CA LEU A 196 13.93 -5.74 -11.97
C LEU A 196 13.11 -7.04 -12.00
N ASP A 197 12.04 -7.10 -12.80
CA ASP A 197 11.24 -8.32 -13.02
C ASP A 197 12.06 -9.48 -13.63
N LEU A 198 13.13 -9.16 -14.38
CA LEU A 198 14.03 -10.15 -14.98
C LEU A 198 15.03 -10.76 -13.97
N LEU A 199 15.19 -10.16 -12.79
CA LEU A 199 16.07 -10.66 -11.73
C LEU A 199 15.34 -11.53 -10.70
N GLU A 200 14.01 -11.55 -10.74
CA GLU A 200 13.16 -12.33 -9.84
C GLU A 200 12.59 -13.63 -10.48
N SER A 201 12.99 -13.96 -11.73
CA SER A 201 12.69 -15.23 -12.42
C SER A 201 13.85 -16.23 -12.38
#